data_AF-A0A917DHQ2-F1
#
_entry.id   AF-A0A917DHQ2-F1
#
_cell.length_a   1.000
_cell.length_b   1.000
_cell.length_c   1.000
_cell.angle_alpha   90.00
_cell.angle_beta   90.00
_cell.angle_gamma   90.00
#
_symmetry.space_group_name_H-M   'P 1'
#
loop_
_entity.id
_entity.type
_entity.pdbx_description
1 polymer ?
#
loop_
_entity_poly.entity_id
_entity_poly.type
_entity_poly.pdbx_seq_one_letter_code
_entity_poly.pdbx_strand_id
1 'polypeptide(L)'
;MSDNAIFLGLAANGERQYLELSRANRHGLIAGATGTGKTVTLQGLAESFSANGVPVFVADVKGDLSGISMPGSPTFKHADKLEGRAKELGMDDYAYSDNPAVFWDLYGEQGHPIRTTVSEMGPLLLSRLMDLNETQEGVLNIAFHYADAQGLLLLDLDDLQAMLAHTAENAKALSTTYGNVTKASVGAIQRSLLSLRSQGGDQFFGEPALEIDDFIKCDENGRGFINVLAADKLMRSPKLYATFLLWLLSELFEMLPEVGDPEKPKLVFFFDEAHLLFDDAPKALEEKIEQVVRLIRSKGVGVFFVTQNPIDIPEDVAGQLGNRVQHALRAFTPRDQKAIKAAADTFRINPELDVAEAITQLKTGEALVSTLMEDGAPSIVQRTLIKPPRSRLGPVNAKERAIIRSVSPVEGKYDTTVDRESAEEVLAQKAADAVATAAEVAEKGREEVGKRERKSTSLWGMDIGKAGKSAIKAAAGSAVSIGVAAALGKKSSADPLRTGLNAFVRNIVGGLMR
;
A
#
# COMPACT_ATOMS: atom_id res chain seq x y z
N MET A 1 36.04 -9.17 -12.00
CA MET A 1 34.72 -8.54 -11.87
C MET A 1 34.52 -8.30 -10.39
N SER A 2 34.05 -7.13 -9.96
CA SER A 2 33.70 -6.96 -8.54
C SER A 2 32.47 -7.81 -8.28
N ASP A 3 32.61 -8.84 -7.43
CA ASP A 3 31.51 -9.76 -7.09
C ASP A 3 30.35 -9.05 -6.36
N ASN A 4 30.47 -7.76 -6.04
CA ASN A 4 29.52 -6.95 -5.28
C ASN A 4 28.91 -5.75 -6.05
N ALA A 5 28.98 -5.74 -7.39
CA ALA A 5 28.41 -4.65 -8.19
C ALA A 5 27.58 -5.14 -9.39
N ILE A 6 26.52 -4.39 -9.70
CA ILE A 6 25.66 -4.64 -10.86
C ILE A 6 26.20 -3.84 -12.04
N PHE A 7 26.65 -4.52 -13.09
CA PHE A 7 26.98 -3.88 -14.37
C PHE A 7 25.75 -3.19 -14.96
N LEU A 8 25.83 -1.90 -15.29
CA LEU A 8 24.73 -1.13 -15.87
C LEU A 8 24.86 -0.96 -17.38
N GLY A 9 26.09 -0.83 -17.87
CA GLY A 9 26.36 -0.52 -19.27
C GLY A 9 27.77 0.03 -19.50
N LEU A 10 28.04 0.40 -20.75
CA LEU A 10 29.33 0.94 -21.18
C LEU A 10 29.19 2.41 -21.51
N ALA A 11 30.00 3.26 -20.88
CA ALA A 11 30.06 4.68 -21.18
C ALA A 11 30.74 4.92 -22.53
N ALA A 12 30.45 6.06 -23.16
CA ALA A 12 31.00 6.45 -24.46
C ALA A 12 32.54 6.54 -24.48
N ASN A 13 33.15 6.76 -23.31
CA ASN A 13 34.61 6.75 -23.11
C ASN A 13 35.21 5.34 -22.91
N GLY A 14 34.40 4.27 -22.99
CA GLY A 14 34.81 2.88 -22.77
C GLY A 14 34.80 2.44 -21.29
N GLU A 15 34.41 3.32 -20.37
CA GLU A 15 34.33 2.99 -18.94
C GLU A 15 33.08 2.16 -18.64
N ARG A 16 33.25 1.04 -17.94
CA ARG A 16 32.11 0.22 -17.49
C ARG A 16 31.43 0.90 -16.29
N GLN A 17 30.13 1.12 -16.41
CA GLN A 17 29.32 1.71 -15.35
C GLN A 17 28.72 0.62 -14.47
N TYR A 18 28.77 0.83 -13.15
CA TYR A 18 28.30 -0.13 -12.15
C TYR A 18 27.42 0.54 -11.10
N LEU A 19 26.52 -0.23 -10.51
CA LEU A 19 25.82 0.07 -9.28
C LEU A 19 26.36 -0.84 -8.17
N GLU A 20 27.03 -0.26 -7.18
CA GLU A 20 27.51 -1.00 -6.01
C GLU A 20 26.32 -1.50 -5.17
N LEU A 21 26.28 -2.81 -4.87
CA LEU A 21 25.18 -3.40 -4.10
C LEU A 21 25.07 -2.75 -2.71
N SER A 22 26.19 -2.49 -2.05
CA SER A 22 26.27 -1.83 -0.74
C SER A 22 25.82 -0.35 -0.75
N ARG A 23 25.53 0.19 -1.93
CA ARG A 23 25.02 1.56 -2.13
C ARG A 23 23.61 1.58 -2.73
N ALA A 24 23.03 0.42 -3.04
CA ALA A 24 21.69 0.32 -3.61
C ALA A 24 20.57 0.70 -2.61
N ASN A 25 20.81 0.60 -1.30
CA ASN A 25 19.87 1.08 -0.28
C ASN A 25 19.85 2.62 -0.13
N ARG A 26 20.69 3.34 -0.87
CA ARG A 26 20.68 4.82 -0.95
C ARG A 26 19.76 5.35 -2.05
N HIS A 27 18.77 4.53 -2.39
CA HIS A 27 17.68 4.81 -3.31
C HIS A 27 18.16 5.19 -4.72
N GLY A 28 17.20 5.39 -5.62
CA GLY A 28 17.54 5.85 -6.95
C GLY A 28 16.37 6.40 -7.76
N LEU A 29 16.72 7.02 -8.87
CA LEU A 29 15.81 7.61 -9.84
C LEU A 29 16.10 7.07 -11.23
N ILE A 30 15.07 6.55 -11.90
CA ILE A 30 15.10 6.18 -13.31
C ILE A 30 14.08 7.05 -14.04
N ALA A 31 14.55 8.02 -14.81
CA ALA A 31 13.71 9.01 -15.47
C ALA A 31 13.87 9.02 -16.99
N GLY A 32 12.93 9.59 -17.73
CA GLY A 32 12.97 9.71 -19.19
C GLY A 32 11.61 9.58 -19.87
N ALA A 33 11.48 10.01 -21.11
CA ALA A 33 10.21 9.94 -21.84
C ALA A 33 9.76 8.49 -22.13
N THR A 34 8.52 8.31 -22.60
CA THR A 34 8.01 7.00 -23.00
C THR A 34 8.81 6.42 -24.18
N GLY A 35 9.14 5.13 -24.11
CA GLY A 35 9.85 4.41 -25.18
C GLY A 35 11.36 4.68 -25.26
N THR A 36 11.96 5.36 -24.30
CA THR A 36 13.40 5.70 -24.30
C THR A 36 14.28 4.61 -23.69
N GLY A 37 13.73 3.76 -22.82
CA GLY A 37 14.45 2.63 -22.23
C GLY A 37 14.25 2.41 -20.73
N LYS A 38 13.44 3.25 -20.05
CA LYS A 38 13.20 3.14 -18.59
C LYS A 38 12.84 1.72 -18.12
N THR A 39 11.81 1.12 -18.72
CA THR A 39 11.35 -0.24 -18.38
C THR A 39 12.47 -1.27 -18.56
N VAL A 40 13.31 -1.11 -19.58
CA VAL A 40 14.46 -1.99 -19.85
C VAL A 40 15.52 -1.85 -18.76
N THR A 41 15.80 -0.62 -18.29
CA THR A 41 16.70 -0.39 -17.15
C THR A 41 16.14 -0.96 -15.86
N LEU A 42 14.85 -0.72 -15.56
CA LEU A 42 14.16 -1.27 -14.39
C LEU A 42 14.28 -2.80 -14.40
N GLN A 43 13.87 -3.44 -15.49
CA GLN A 43 13.90 -4.89 -15.63
C GLN A 43 15.33 -5.45 -15.53
N GLY A 44 16.30 -4.82 -16.19
CA GLY A 44 17.71 -5.19 -16.13
C GLY A 44 18.31 -5.07 -14.73
N LEU A 45 17.91 -4.06 -13.95
CA LEU A 45 18.29 -3.93 -12.53
C LEU A 45 17.61 -4.99 -11.68
N ALA A 46 16.30 -5.20 -11.83
CA ALA A 46 15.52 -6.17 -11.06
C ALA A 46 16.08 -7.59 -11.22
N GLU A 47 16.34 -8.04 -12.46
CA GLU A 47 16.94 -9.36 -12.71
C GLU A 47 18.37 -9.47 -12.14
N SER A 48 19.12 -8.36 -12.11
CA SER A 48 20.47 -8.36 -11.55
C SER A 48 20.48 -8.41 -10.02
N PHE A 49 19.56 -7.72 -9.37
CA PHE A 49 19.36 -7.84 -7.92
C PHE A 49 18.95 -9.28 -7.57
N SER A 50 17.96 -9.83 -8.29
CA SER A 50 17.54 -11.22 -8.13
C SER A 50 18.71 -12.20 -8.27
N ALA A 51 19.51 -12.07 -9.34
CA ALA A 51 20.69 -12.92 -9.56
C ALA A 51 21.75 -12.81 -8.44
N ASN A 52 21.82 -11.67 -7.74
CA ASN A 52 22.71 -11.46 -6.58
C ASN A 52 22.05 -11.83 -5.24
N GLY A 53 20.92 -12.56 -5.26
CA GLY A 53 20.20 -12.99 -4.07
C GLY A 53 19.59 -11.83 -3.29
N VAL A 54 19.23 -10.75 -3.97
CA VAL A 54 18.47 -9.62 -3.43
C VAL A 54 17.04 -9.72 -3.94
N PRO A 55 16.05 -9.99 -3.07
CA PRO A 55 14.65 -9.93 -3.43
C PRO A 55 14.26 -8.54 -3.93
N VAL A 56 13.32 -8.49 -4.87
CA VAL A 56 12.87 -7.25 -5.50
C VAL A 56 11.35 -7.16 -5.40
N PHE A 57 10.84 -5.97 -5.16
CA PHE A 57 9.42 -5.65 -5.31
C PHE A 57 9.26 -4.64 -6.45
N VAL A 58 8.35 -4.91 -7.37
CA VAL A 58 8.07 -4.06 -8.54
C VAL A 58 6.57 -3.80 -8.60
N ALA A 59 6.19 -2.51 -8.56
CA ALA A 59 4.83 -2.10 -8.86
C ALA A 59 4.67 -1.92 -10.37
N ASP A 60 4.04 -2.90 -11.04
CA ASP A 60 3.82 -2.93 -12.49
C ASP A 60 2.51 -2.24 -12.85
N VAL A 61 2.61 -0.92 -13.03
CA VAL A 61 1.48 -0.04 -13.38
C VAL A 61 1.04 -0.21 -14.84
N LYS A 62 1.99 -0.52 -15.73
CA LYS A 62 1.72 -0.68 -17.18
C LYS A 62 1.29 -2.10 -17.56
N GLY A 63 1.53 -3.08 -16.69
CA GLY A 63 1.29 -4.49 -16.95
C GLY A 63 2.32 -5.10 -17.91
N ASP A 64 3.48 -4.48 -18.12
CA ASP A 64 4.47 -4.91 -19.11
C ASP A 64 5.71 -5.61 -18.52
N LEU A 65 5.82 -5.69 -17.19
CA LEU A 65 6.97 -6.27 -16.48
C LEU A 65 6.79 -7.74 -16.12
N SER A 66 5.58 -8.29 -16.22
CA SER A 66 5.32 -9.69 -15.89
C SER A 66 6.14 -10.71 -16.71
N GLY A 67 6.63 -10.32 -17.89
CA GLY A 67 7.58 -11.10 -18.71
C GLY A 67 8.90 -11.42 -18.04
N ILE A 68 9.27 -10.73 -16.96
CA ILE A 68 10.50 -10.98 -16.21
C ILE A 68 10.63 -12.42 -15.70
N SER A 69 9.49 -13.10 -15.52
CA SER A 69 9.36 -14.51 -15.12
C SER A 69 9.71 -15.52 -16.22
N MET A 70 9.87 -15.07 -17.47
CA MET A 70 10.13 -15.94 -18.62
C MET A 70 11.46 -15.55 -19.27
N PRO A 71 12.19 -16.52 -19.86
CA PRO A 71 13.38 -16.18 -20.62
C PRO A 71 12.97 -15.35 -21.85
N GLY A 72 13.89 -14.46 -22.25
CA GLY A 72 13.82 -13.84 -23.58
C GLY A 72 13.86 -14.88 -24.70
N SER A 73 13.68 -14.44 -25.94
CA SER A 73 13.66 -15.35 -27.08
C SER A 73 14.47 -14.80 -28.25
N PRO A 74 15.27 -15.63 -28.94
CA PRO A 74 15.94 -15.24 -30.18
C PRO A 74 14.94 -14.98 -31.32
N THR A 75 13.69 -15.43 -31.20
CA THR A 75 12.62 -15.16 -32.17
C THR A 75 11.83 -13.89 -31.87
N PHE A 76 12.18 -13.16 -30.81
CA PHE A 76 11.55 -11.89 -30.49
C PHE A 76 11.86 -10.84 -31.55
N LYS A 77 10.89 -9.97 -31.88
CA LYS A 77 10.99 -8.94 -32.95
C LYS A 77 12.22 -8.03 -32.83
N HIS A 78 12.77 -7.86 -31.64
CA HIS A 78 13.94 -7.02 -31.37
C HIS A 78 15.14 -7.80 -30.82
N ALA A 79 15.17 -9.14 -30.95
CA ALA A 79 16.27 -9.98 -30.49
C ALA A 79 17.62 -9.52 -31.05
N ASP A 80 17.73 -9.29 -32.36
CA ASP A 80 18.97 -8.81 -33.01
C ASP A 80 19.53 -7.52 -32.37
N LYS A 81 18.65 -6.62 -31.92
CA LYS A 81 19.07 -5.38 -31.25
C LYS A 81 19.58 -5.63 -29.84
N LEU A 82 18.99 -6.57 -29.12
CA LEU A 82 19.43 -6.95 -27.77
C LEU A 82 20.75 -7.69 -27.83
N GLU A 83 20.85 -8.70 -28.71
CA GLU A 83 22.06 -9.49 -28.91
C GLU A 83 23.21 -8.63 -29.48
N GLY A 84 22.92 -7.76 -30.44
CA GLY A 84 23.89 -6.80 -30.98
C GLY A 84 24.41 -5.86 -29.90
N ARG A 85 23.53 -5.38 -29.02
CA ARG A 85 23.92 -4.54 -27.87
C ARG A 85 24.78 -5.31 -26.87
N ALA A 86 24.42 -6.55 -26.54
CA ALA A 86 25.23 -7.39 -25.66
C ALA A 86 26.66 -7.59 -26.21
N LYS A 87 26.78 -7.81 -27.53
CA LYS A 87 28.08 -7.90 -28.22
C LYS A 87 28.87 -6.59 -28.15
N GLU A 88 28.22 -5.46 -28.41
CA GLU A 88 28.86 -4.13 -28.32
C GLU A 88 29.38 -3.82 -26.90
N LEU A 89 28.67 -4.31 -25.88
CA LEU A 89 29.06 -4.16 -24.48
C LEU A 89 30.14 -5.17 -24.03
N GLY A 90 30.55 -6.11 -24.89
CA GLY A 90 31.47 -7.19 -24.53
C GLY A 90 30.90 -8.13 -23.46
N MET A 91 29.62 -8.50 -23.60
CA MET A 91 28.94 -9.51 -22.78
C MET A 91 29.01 -10.87 -23.48
N ASP A 92 30.15 -11.55 -23.37
CA ASP A 92 30.39 -12.85 -24.03
C ASP A 92 29.51 -13.98 -23.46
N ASP A 93 28.98 -13.80 -22.25
CA ASP A 93 28.11 -14.72 -21.52
C ASP A 93 26.61 -14.39 -21.68
N TYR A 94 26.25 -13.51 -22.62
CA TYR A 94 24.87 -13.13 -22.82
C TYR A 94 24.04 -14.31 -23.35
N ALA A 95 23.03 -14.65 -22.57
CA ALA A 95 22.07 -15.72 -22.84
C ALA A 95 20.74 -15.35 -22.17
N TYR A 96 19.64 -15.67 -22.84
CA TYR A 96 18.31 -15.47 -22.29
C TYR A 96 18.07 -16.39 -21.08
N SER A 97 17.48 -15.83 -20.03
CA SER A 97 17.21 -16.54 -18.78
C SER A 97 15.96 -15.99 -18.11
N ASP A 98 15.29 -16.83 -17.34
CA ASP A 98 14.16 -16.46 -16.50
C ASP A 98 14.62 -15.89 -15.15
N ASN A 99 13.64 -15.47 -14.34
CA ASN A 99 13.83 -15.07 -12.96
C ASN A 99 12.74 -15.68 -12.09
N PRO A 100 13.04 -16.02 -10.82
CA PRO A 100 12.01 -16.46 -9.89
C PRO A 100 11.08 -15.27 -9.60
N ALA A 101 9.80 -15.42 -9.91
CA ALA A 101 8.83 -14.34 -9.77
C ALA A 101 7.58 -14.78 -9.00
N VAL A 102 7.02 -13.87 -8.21
CA VAL A 102 5.73 -14.03 -7.53
C VAL A 102 4.82 -12.91 -7.98
N PHE A 103 3.63 -13.26 -8.47
CA PHE A 103 2.64 -12.28 -8.90
C PHE A 103 1.68 -11.94 -7.76
N TRP A 104 1.52 -10.64 -7.51
CA TRP A 104 0.65 -10.08 -6.49
C TRP A 104 -0.40 -9.17 -7.12
N ASP A 105 -1.56 -9.04 -6.47
CA ASP A 105 -2.65 -8.17 -6.91
C ASP A 105 -3.49 -7.77 -5.70
N LEU A 106 -3.93 -6.51 -5.59
CA LEU A 106 -4.84 -6.10 -4.50
C LEU A 106 -6.26 -6.67 -4.69
N TYR A 107 -6.65 -6.94 -5.94
CA TYR A 107 -7.97 -7.49 -6.26
C TYR A 107 -7.99 -9.02 -6.37
N GLY A 108 -6.82 -9.67 -6.33
CA GLY A 108 -6.67 -11.13 -6.40
C GLY A 108 -6.99 -11.76 -7.77
N GLU A 109 -7.05 -10.98 -8.85
CA GLU A 109 -7.38 -11.47 -10.18
C GLU A 109 -6.13 -11.92 -10.97
N GLN A 110 -5.05 -11.12 -10.90
CA GLN A 110 -3.83 -11.31 -11.68
C GLN A 110 -2.66 -11.87 -10.85
N GLY A 111 -2.85 -12.09 -9.55
CA GLY A 111 -1.82 -12.57 -8.63
C GLY A 111 -2.44 -13.01 -7.31
N HIS A 112 -1.58 -13.37 -6.36
CA HIS A 112 -2.01 -13.61 -4.99
C HIS A 112 -2.54 -12.31 -4.38
N PRO A 113 -3.70 -12.35 -3.70
CA PRO A 113 -4.28 -11.16 -3.09
C PRO A 113 -3.36 -10.62 -1.99
N ILE A 114 -3.11 -9.31 -1.99
CA ILE A 114 -2.48 -8.64 -0.85
C ILE A 114 -3.59 -8.07 0.03
N ARG A 115 -3.53 -8.38 1.32
CA ARG A 115 -4.41 -7.81 2.35
C ARG A 115 -3.64 -7.31 3.55
N THR A 116 -4.30 -6.46 4.32
CA THR A 116 -3.90 -6.01 5.66
C THR A 116 -5.16 -5.81 6.50
N THR A 117 -5.04 -5.75 7.82
CA THR A 117 -6.20 -5.44 8.69
C THR A 117 -6.36 -3.95 8.95
N VAL A 118 -7.57 -3.52 9.29
CA VAL A 118 -7.82 -2.13 9.75
C VAL A 118 -7.00 -1.82 11.01
N SER A 119 -6.84 -2.80 11.89
CA SER A 119 -5.97 -2.72 13.07
C SER A 119 -4.50 -2.49 12.72
N GLU A 120 -3.93 -3.23 11.78
CA GLU A 120 -2.54 -3.05 11.31
C GLU A 120 -2.31 -1.66 10.69
N MET A 121 -3.27 -1.19 9.88
CA MET A 121 -3.18 0.15 9.28
C MET A 121 -3.21 1.26 10.36
N GLY A 122 -4.04 1.06 11.38
CA GLY A 122 -4.19 1.99 12.50
C GLY A 122 -4.88 3.32 12.13
N PRO A 123 -5.23 4.12 13.14
CA PRO A 123 -6.04 5.32 12.97
C PRO A 123 -5.30 6.44 12.23
N LEU A 124 -3.98 6.53 12.36
CA LEU A 124 -3.19 7.60 11.75
C LEU A 124 -3.13 7.46 10.22
N LEU A 125 -2.73 6.29 9.71
CA LEU A 125 -2.64 6.05 8.27
C LEU A 125 -4.03 6.11 7.62
N LEU A 126 -5.05 5.51 8.25
CA LEU A 126 -6.44 5.59 7.79
C LEU A 126 -6.95 7.02 7.73
N SER A 127 -6.61 7.86 8.71
CA SER A 127 -7.01 9.28 8.70
C SER A 127 -6.44 10.01 7.49
N ARG A 128 -5.17 9.76 7.15
CA ARG A 128 -4.53 10.38 6.00
C ARG A 128 -5.12 9.87 4.69
N LEU A 129 -5.37 8.57 4.58
CA LEU A 129 -6.02 7.96 3.42
C LEU A 129 -7.41 8.54 3.15
N MET A 130 -8.20 8.69 4.21
CA MET A 130 -9.56 9.23 4.13
C MET A 130 -9.60 10.77 4.04
N ASP A 131 -8.43 11.42 4.00
CA ASP A 131 -8.26 12.88 4.01
C ASP A 131 -9.04 13.54 5.17
N LEU A 132 -8.91 12.93 6.35
CA LEU A 132 -9.57 13.39 7.57
C LEU A 132 -8.85 14.61 8.15
N ASN A 133 -9.63 15.57 8.63
CA ASN A 133 -9.08 16.67 9.43
C ASN A 133 -8.73 16.22 10.87
N GLU A 134 -8.00 17.05 11.61
CA GLU A 134 -7.54 16.74 12.98
C GLU A 134 -8.67 16.32 13.93
N THR A 135 -9.86 16.91 13.79
CA THR A 135 -11.01 16.55 14.63
C THR A 135 -11.55 15.16 14.29
N GLN A 136 -11.61 14.82 13.00
CA GLN A 136 -12.03 13.50 12.53
C GLN A 136 -10.98 12.43 12.87
N GLU A 137 -9.70 12.74 12.72
CA GLU A 137 -8.59 11.90 13.17
C GLU A 137 -8.69 11.62 14.68
N GLY A 138 -8.95 12.64 15.49
CA GLY A 138 -9.16 12.47 16.94
C GLY A 138 -10.33 11.53 17.28
N VAL A 139 -11.45 11.65 16.56
CA VAL A 139 -12.60 10.74 16.73
C VAL A 139 -12.25 9.31 16.30
N LEU A 140 -11.51 9.14 15.20
CA LEU A 140 -11.06 7.83 14.75
C LEU A 140 -10.13 7.18 15.79
N ASN A 141 -9.18 7.93 16.34
CA ASN A 141 -8.31 7.47 17.42
C ASN A 141 -9.09 6.99 18.65
N ILE A 142 -10.15 7.71 19.04
CA ILE A 142 -11.01 7.29 20.16
C ILE A 142 -11.73 5.97 19.85
N ALA A 143 -12.21 5.79 18.62
CA ALA A 143 -12.86 4.56 18.19
C ALA A 143 -11.90 3.35 18.27
N PHE A 144 -10.67 3.51 17.77
CA PHE A 144 -9.61 2.50 17.86
C PHE A 144 -9.23 2.18 19.31
N HIS A 145 -8.95 3.20 20.12
CA HIS A 145 -8.59 2.99 21.52
C HIS A 145 -9.71 2.29 22.31
N TYR A 146 -10.97 2.58 21.99
CA TYR A 146 -12.10 1.86 22.59
C TYR A 146 -12.15 0.40 22.13
N ALA A 147 -11.94 0.12 20.83
CA ALA A 147 -11.89 -1.24 20.31
C ALA A 147 -10.80 -2.06 21.01
N ASP A 148 -9.59 -1.53 21.10
CA ASP A 148 -8.44 -2.15 21.79
C ASP A 148 -8.76 -2.42 23.27
N ALA A 149 -9.31 -1.44 23.98
CA ALA A 149 -9.68 -1.57 25.39
C ALA A 149 -10.80 -2.60 25.63
N GLN A 150 -11.56 -2.96 24.60
CA GLN A 150 -12.62 -3.96 24.66
C GLN A 150 -12.26 -5.29 24.00
N GLY A 151 -11.05 -5.43 23.47
CA GLY A 151 -10.62 -6.61 22.71
C GLY A 151 -11.42 -6.84 21.43
N LEU A 152 -11.90 -5.77 20.80
CA LEU A 152 -12.63 -5.84 19.54
C LEU A 152 -11.63 -5.77 18.38
N LEU A 153 -11.61 -6.81 17.54
CA LEU A 153 -10.73 -6.86 16.37
C LEU A 153 -11.32 -6.02 15.24
N LEU A 154 -10.51 -5.13 14.66
CA LEU A 154 -10.87 -4.38 13.46
C LEU A 154 -10.13 -5.01 12.28
N LEU A 155 -10.73 -6.02 11.66
CA LEU A 155 -10.11 -6.76 10.57
C LEU A 155 -10.39 -6.07 9.23
N ASP A 156 -11.64 -5.71 8.97
CA ASP A 156 -12.07 -5.15 7.69
C ASP A 156 -12.81 -3.80 7.81
N LEU A 157 -13.36 -3.33 6.69
CA LEU A 157 -14.07 -2.06 6.65
C LEU A 157 -15.47 -2.11 7.29
N ASP A 158 -16.10 -3.29 7.36
CA ASP A 158 -17.40 -3.47 8.00
C ASP A 158 -17.25 -3.43 9.53
N ASP A 159 -16.17 -4.00 10.07
CA ASP A 159 -15.76 -3.83 11.47
C ASP A 159 -15.58 -2.37 11.87
N LEU A 160 -14.84 -1.62 11.05
CA LEU A 160 -14.61 -0.20 11.30
C LEU A 160 -15.93 0.58 11.24
N GLN A 161 -16.79 0.25 10.28
CA GLN A 161 -18.10 0.88 10.14
C GLN A 161 -18.98 0.62 11.38
N ALA A 162 -19.00 -0.62 11.88
CA ALA A 162 -19.72 -1.01 13.09
C ALA A 162 -19.17 -0.29 14.33
N MET A 163 -17.85 -0.21 14.47
CA MET A 163 -17.19 0.50 15.56
C MET A 163 -17.47 2.02 15.51
N LEU A 164 -17.51 2.63 14.32
CA LEU A 164 -17.91 4.02 14.15
C LEU A 164 -19.38 4.24 14.54
N ALA A 165 -20.27 3.34 14.13
CA ALA A 165 -21.69 3.40 14.51
C ALA A 165 -21.87 3.34 16.04
N HIS A 166 -21.22 2.37 16.70
CA HIS A 166 -21.21 2.26 18.16
C HIS A 166 -20.64 3.51 18.83
N THR A 167 -19.59 4.11 18.26
CA THR A 167 -18.99 5.36 18.73
C THR A 167 -19.99 6.53 18.66
N ALA A 168 -20.78 6.63 17.58
CA ALA A 168 -21.82 7.65 17.46
C ALA A 168 -22.97 7.45 18.45
N GLU A 169 -23.40 6.21 18.69
CA GLU A 169 -24.45 5.89 19.65
C GLU A 169 -24.04 6.19 21.09
N ASN A 170 -22.77 5.92 21.43
CA ASN A 170 -22.21 6.10 22.77
C ASN A 170 -21.44 7.42 22.95
N ALA A 171 -21.59 8.36 22.01
CA ALA A 171 -20.78 9.58 21.92
C ALA A 171 -20.72 10.38 23.24
N LYS A 172 -21.80 10.45 24.02
CA LYS A 172 -21.82 11.17 25.31
C LYS A 172 -20.93 10.52 26.36
N ALA A 173 -20.96 9.19 26.46
CA ALA A 173 -20.16 8.45 27.42
C ALA A 173 -18.67 8.46 27.04
N LEU A 174 -18.39 8.25 25.75
CA LEU A 174 -17.03 8.34 25.21
C LEU A 174 -16.47 9.76 25.34
N SER A 175 -17.28 10.78 25.07
CA SER A 175 -16.86 12.19 25.23
C SER A 175 -16.44 12.54 26.64
N THR A 176 -17.10 11.94 27.63
CA THR A 176 -16.80 12.15 29.05
C THR A 176 -15.45 11.54 29.44
N THR A 177 -15.04 10.47 28.76
CA THR A 177 -13.88 9.66 29.14
C THR A 177 -12.63 10.00 28.32
N TYR A 178 -12.80 10.18 27.01
CA TYR A 178 -11.71 10.26 26.03
C TYR A 178 -11.62 11.62 25.31
N GLY A 179 -12.56 12.54 25.58
CA GLY A 179 -12.63 13.83 24.89
C GLY A 179 -13.68 13.86 23.78
N ASN A 180 -14.00 15.05 23.28
CA ASN A 180 -15.21 15.32 22.52
C ASN A 180 -15.39 14.46 21.25
N VAL A 181 -16.47 13.67 21.22
CA VAL A 181 -16.92 12.87 20.06
C VAL A 181 -18.25 13.45 19.57
N THR A 182 -18.27 13.95 18.33
CA THR A 182 -19.50 14.45 17.72
C THR A 182 -20.03 13.50 16.65
N LYS A 183 -21.36 13.33 16.58
CA LYS A 183 -22.01 12.53 15.53
C LYS A 183 -21.72 13.04 14.12
N ALA A 184 -21.52 14.36 13.97
CA ALA A 184 -21.17 14.97 12.69
C ALA A 184 -19.79 14.52 12.20
N SER A 185 -18.79 14.46 13.09
CA SER A 185 -17.46 13.95 12.78
C SER A 185 -17.53 12.47 12.40
N VAL A 186 -18.22 11.62 13.17
CA VAL A 186 -18.39 10.20 12.83
C VAL A 186 -19.04 10.02 11.46
N GLY A 187 -20.11 10.77 11.18
CA GLY A 187 -20.79 10.70 9.87
C GLY A 187 -19.92 11.18 8.70
N ALA A 188 -18.95 12.07 8.94
CA ALA A 188 -17.98 12.44 7.92
C ALA A 188 -16.99 11.30 7.63
N ILE A 189 -16.46 10.65 8.68
CA ILE A 189 -15.57 9.49 8.56
C ILE A 189 -16.28 8.36 7.80
N GLN A 190 -17.54 8.05 8.12
CA GLN A 190 -18.32 7.03 7.42
C GLN A 190 -18.51 7.32 5.93
N ARG A 191 -18.61 8.59 5.51
CA ARG A 191 -18.67 8.95 4.08
C ARG A 191 -17.32 8.75 3.39
N SER A 192 -16.22 9.09 4.05
CA SER A 192 -14.89 8.82 3.52
C SER A 192 -14.63 7.31 3.40
N LEU A 193 -15.09 6.52 4.38
CA LEU A 193 -15.04 5.05 4.35
C LEU A 193 -15.79 4.49 3.14
N LEU A 194 -17.00 4.99 2.84
CA LEU A 194 -17.76 4.57 1.66
C LEU A 194 -17.03 4.86 0.34
N SER A 195 -16.30 5.98 0.27
CA SER A 195 -15.47 6.33 -0.89
C SER A 195 -14.27 5.39 -1.07
N LEU A 196 -13.73 4.86 0.04
CA LEU A 196 -12.66 3.87 0.00
C LEU A 196 -13.19 2.51 -0.47
N ARG A 197 -14.37 2.10 0.03
CA ARG A 197 -15.07 0.87 -0.42
C ARG A 197 -15.33 0.89 -1.92
N SER A 198 -15.84 2.00 -2.45
CA SER A 198 -16.15 2.13 -3.88
C SER A 198 -14.91 2.06 -4.80
N GLN A 199 -13.72 2.30 -4.25
CA GLN A 199 -12.43 2.15 -4.95
C GLN A 199 -11.83 0.74 -4.83
N GLY A 200 -12.50 -0.18 -4.13
CA GLY A 200 -12.04 -1.56 -3.92
C GLY A 200 -11.30 -1.79 -2.60
N GLY A 201 -11.53 -0.95 -1.60
CA GLY A 201 -10.95 -1.16 -0.26
C GLY A 201 -11.37 -2.49 0.38
N ASP A 202 -12.58 -2.99 0.08
CA ASP A 202 -13.09 -4.25 0.66
C ASP A 202 -12.24 -5.48 0.28
N GLN A 203 -11.51 -5.44 -0.84
CA GLN A 203 -10.61 -6.54 -1.21
C GLN A 203 -9.25 -6.46 -0.51
N PHE A 204 -8.85 -5.26 -0.08
CA PHE A 204 -7.56 -4.98 0.53
C PHE A 204 -7.59 -5.13 2.05
N PHE A 205 -8.69 -4.80 2.72
CA PHE A 205 -8.82 -4.96 4.17
C PHE A 205 -9.41 -6.33 4.52
N GLY A 206 -8.68 -7.12 5.31
CA GLY A 206 -9.10 -8.43 5.78
C GLY A 206 -7.95 -9.41 5.98
N GLU A 207 -8.28 -10.68 6.24
CA GLU A 207 -7.31 -11.74 6.48
C GLU A 207 -7.24 -12.77 5.33
N PRO A 208 -6.09 -13.46 5.15
CA PRO A 208 -4.85 -13.29 5.91
C PRO A 208 -4.10 -12.03 5.48
N ALA A 209 -3.64 -11.26 6.47
CA ALA A 209 -2.74 -10.13 6.25
C ALA A 209 -1.40 -10.61 5.70
N LEU A 210 -0.81 -9.80 4.82
CA LEU A 210 0.48 -10.11 4.20
C LEU A 210 1.59 -10.16 5.25
N GLU A 211 2.34 -11.27 5.25
CA GLU A 211 3.57 -11.37 6.01
C GLU A 211 4.75 -10.83 5.19
N ILE A 212 5.40 -9.78 5.69
CA ILE A 212 6.53 -9.11 5.01
C ILE A 212 7.68 -10.07 4.67
N ASP A 213 7.92 -11.08 5.50
CA ASP A 213 8.96 -12.09 5.27
C ASP A 213 8.75 -12.88 3.96
N ASP A 214 7.53 -12.95 3.44
CA ASP A 214 7.26 -13.59 2.14
C ASP A 214 7.85 -12.81 0.96
N PHE A 215 8.06 -11.49 1.09
CA PHE A 215 8.78 -10.71 0.08
C PHE A 215 10.29 -10.91 0.12
N ILE A 216 10.84 -11.40 1.23
CA ILE A 216 12.29 -11.42 1.51
C ILE A 216 12.82 -12.85 1.43
N LYS A 217 12.49 -13.55 0.33
CA LYS A 217 12.89 -14.94 0.08
C LYS A 217 13.77 -15.07 -1.16
N CYS A 218 14.56 -16.14 -1.18
CA CYS A 218 15.31 -16.58 -2.35
C CYS A 218 14.80 -17.95 -2.82
N ASP A 219 14.98 -18.26 -4.10
CA ASP A 219 14.74 -19.58 -4.68
C ASP A 219 15.82 -20.59 -4.26
N GLU A 220 15.68 -21.84 -4.68
CA GLU A 220 16.62 -22.93 -4.40
C GLU A 220 18.03 -22.68 -4.96
N ASN A 221 18.16 -21.80 -5.96
CA ASN A 221 19.43 -21.42 -6.57
C ASN A 221 20.06 -20.18 -5.91
N GLY A 222 19.45 -19.65 -4.85
CA GLY A 222 19.90 -18.45 -4.15
C GLY A 222 19.56 -17.14 -4.86
N ARG A 223 18.71 -17.16 -5.90
CA ARG A 223 18.20 -15.96 -6.58
C ARG A 223 17.06 -15.35 -5.77
N GLY A 224 17.08 -14.05 -5.53
CA GLY A 224 16.01 -13.35 -4.80
C GLY A 224 14.71 -13.34 -5.61
N PHE A 225 13.56 -13.61 -4.98
CA PHE A 225 12.28 -13.55 -5.68
C PHE A 225 11.98 -12.12 -6.16
N ILE A 226 11.46 -12.01 -7.38
CA ILE A 226 10.93 -10.77 -7.94
C ILE A 226 9.41 -10.75 -7.71
N ASN A 227 8.99 -10.01 -6.71
CA ASN A 227 7.60 -9.75 -6.36
C ASN A 227 7.03 -8.71 -7.32
N VAL A 228 6.17 -9.12 -8.24
CA VAL A 228 5.56 -8.24 -9.24
C VAL A 228 4.11 -7.99 -8.85
N LEU A 229 3.81 -6.77 -8.42
CA LEU A 229 2.44 -6.31 -8.17
C LEU A 229 1.81 -5.86 -9.48
N ALA A 230 0.71 -6.51 -9.87
CA ALA A 230 -0.16 -6.02 -10.94
C ALA A 230 -0.93 -4.79 -10.44
N ALA A 231 -0.56 -3.61 -10.95
CA ALA A 231 -1.12 -2.32 -10.54
C ALA A 231 -1.86 -1.58 -11.68
N ASP A 232 -2.09 -2.25 -12.82
CA ASP A 232 -2.79 -1.70 -13.99
C ASP A 232 -4.22 -1.26 -13.67
N LYS A 233 -4.93 -2.00 -12.81
CA LYS A 233 -6.25 -1.58 -12.30
C LYS A 233 -6.15 -0.52 -11.20
N LEU A 234 -5.09 -0.56 -10.41
CA LEU A 234 -4.87 0.40 -9.31
C LEU A 234 -4.66 1.83 -9.82
N MET A 235 -4.26 2.02 -11.08
CA MET A 235 -4.27 3.33 -11.74
C MET A 235 -5.62 4.05 -11.69
N ARG A 236 -6.72 3.30 -11.59
CA ARG A 236 -8.07 3.89 -11.47
C ARG A 236 -8.40 4.33 -10.05
N SER A 237 -7.60 3.90 -9.07
CA SER A 237 -7.75 4.19 -7.65
C SER A 237 -6.43 4.70 -7.04
N PRO A 238 -5.91 5.89 -7.45
CA PRO A 238 -4.60 6.39 -6.99
C PRO A 238 -4.44 6.47 -5.47
N LYS A 239 -5.53 6.81 -4.75
CA LYS A 239 -5.55 6.84 -3.28
C LYS A 239 -5.31 5.47 -2.66
N LEU A 240 -5.93 4.42 -3.20
CA LEU A 240 -5.73 3.04 -2.73
C LEU A 240 -4.30 2.58 -3.01
N TYR A 241 -3.75 2.93 -4.18
CA TYR A 241 -2.36 2.62 -4.51
C TYR A 241 -1.35 3.28 -3.57
N ALA A 242 -1.46 4.60 -3.38
CA ALA A 242 -0.60 5.35 -2.45
C ALA A 242 -0.72 4.83 -1.01
N THR A 243 -1.92 4.44 -0.59
CA THR A 243 -2.17 3.83 0.72
C THR A 243 -1.42 2.52 0.89
N PHE A 244 -1.58 1.61 -0.06
CA PHE A 244 -0.90 0.32 -0.02
C PHE A 244 0.61 0.51 0.03
N LEU A 245 1.18 1.40 -0.79
CA LEU A 245 2.62 1.64 -0.81
C LEU A 245 3.12 2.26 0.49
N LEU A 246 2.40 3.23 1.05
CA LEU A 246 2.78 3.81 2.34
C LEU A 246 2.69 2.79 3.47
N TRP A 247 1.60 2.02 3.52
CA TRP A 247 1.41 0.96 4.49
C TRP A 247 2.56 -0.05 4.39
N LEU A 248 2.84 -0.56 3.19
CA LEU A 248 3.90 -1.54 2.98
C LEU A 248 5.27 -1.04 3.45
N LEU A 249 5.62 0.20 3.12
CA LEU A 249 6.89 0.76 3.55
C LEU A 249 6.94 1.03 5.07
N SER A 250 5.80 1.35 5.68
CA SER A 250 5.69 1.52 7.14
C SER A 250 5.82 0.19 7.86
N GLU A 251 5.11 -0.84 7.39
CA GLU A 251 5.17 -2.20 7.89
C GLU A 251 6.60 -2.76 7.81
N LEU A 252 7.29 -2.55 6.69
CA LEU A 252 8.70 -2.89 6.53
C LEU A 252 9.60 -2.19 7.54
N PHE A 253 9.34 -0.90 7.83
CA PHE A 253 10.14 -0.15 8.79
C PHE A 253 9.98 -0.70 10.21
N GLU A 254 8.76 -1.10 10.58
CA GLU A 254 8.44 -1.67 11.88
C GLU A 254 9.00 -3.09 12.04
N MET A 255 8.81 -3.93 11.02
CA MET A 255 9.18 -5.35 11.07
C MET A 255 10.68 -5.61 10.88
N LEU A 256 11.37 -4.83 10.04
CA LEU A 256 12.79 -5.07 9.78
C LEU A 256 13.67 -4.53 10.91
N PRO A 257 14.74 -5.26 11.31
CA PRO A 257 15.73 -4.72 12.22
C PRO A 257 16.63 -3.70 11.50
N GLU A 258 17.17 -2.75 12.27
CA GLU A 258 18.22 -1.86 11.76
C GLU A 258 19.51 -2.65 11.49
N VAL A 259 20.12 -2.42 10.33
CA VAL A 259 21.31 -3.17 9.87
C VAL A 259 22.47 -2.29 9.43
N GLY A 260 22.33 -0.96 9.47
CA GLY A 260 23.40 -0.03 9.11
C GLY A 260 23.73 -0.09 7.61
N ASP A 261 24.99 -0.35 7.26
CA ASP A 261 25.49 -0.43 5.89
C ASP A 261 25.77 -1.90 5.50
N PRO A 262 24.76 -2.66 5.01
CA PRO A 262 24.97 -4.05 4.59
C PRO A 262 25.72 -4.14 3.25
N GLU A 263 26.37 -5.28 2.99
CA GLU A 263 27.09 -5.53 1.72
C GLU A 263 26.15 -5.52 0.50
N LYS A 264 24.89 -5.91 0.70
CA LYS A 264 23.80 -5.83 -0.28
C LYS A 264 22.49 -5.52 0.45
N PRO A 265 21.51 -4.88 -0.21
CA PRO A 265 20.21 -4.62 0.40
C PRO A 265 19.45 -5.90 0.71
N LYS A 266 18.58 -5.85 1.72
CA LYS A 266 17.65 -6.95 2.05
C LYS A 266 16.50 -7.06 1.05
N LEU A 267 16.06 -5.93 0.50
CA LEU A 267 14.95 -5.82 -0.43
C LEU A 267 15.11 -4.54 -1.23
N VAL A 268 14.73 -4.55 -2.51
CA VAL A 268 14.73 -3.37 -3.38
C VAL A 268 13.35 -3.15 -3.98
N PHE A 269 12.82 -1.94 -3.84
CA PHE A 269 11.58 -1.49 -4.44
C PHE A 269 11.80 -0.76 -5.75
N PHE A 270 10.97 -1.05 -6.74
CA PHE A 270 10.79 -0.24 -7.94
C PHE A 270 9.33 0.22 -8.02
N PHE A 271 9.13 1.54 -8.00
CA PHE A 271 7.82 2.15 -8.25
C PHE A 271 7.79 2.65 -9.69
N ASP A 272 7.17 1.86 -10.59
CA ASP A 272 6.87 2.36 -11.93
C ASP A 272 5.77 3.41 -11.86
N GLU A 273 5.88 4.43 -12.72
CA GLU A 273 5.06 5.63 -12.69
C GLU A 273 4.95 6.26 -11.28
N ALA A 274 6.12 6.45 -10.66
CA ALA A 274 6.27 7.02 -9.32
C ALA A 274 5.54 8.34 -9.08
N HIS A 275 5.24 9.12 -10.14
CA HIS A 275 4.45 10.35 -10.02
C HIS A 275 3.07 10.10 -9.39
N LEU A 276 2.48 8.91 -9.58
CA LEU A 276 1.20 8.52 -8.99
C LEU A 276 1.20 8.48 -7.45
N LEU A 277 2.38 8.42 -6.82
CA LEU A 277 2.50 8.50 -5.37
C LEU A 277 2.33 9.93 -4.83
N PHE A 278 2.56 10.92 -5.68
CA PHE A 278 2.68 12.33 -5.30
C PHE A 278 1.58 13.19 -5.93
N ASP A 279 1.06 12.79 -7.10
CA ASP A 279 -0.04 13.49 -7.75
C ASP A 279 -1.29 13.53 -6.85
N ASP A 280 -1.76 14.75 -6.57
CA ASP A 280 -2.89 15.05 -5.67
C ASP A 280 -2.72 14.49 -4.24
N ALA A 281 -1.49 14.16 -3.83
CA ALA A 281 -1.19 13.74 -2.47
C ALA A 281 -1.28 14.94 -1.52
N PRO A 282 -1.99 14.84 -0.38
CA PRO A 282 -1.94 15.87 0.65
C PRO A 282 -0.50 16.05 1.16
N LYS A 283 -0.10 17.27 1.51
CA LYS A 283 1.27 17.54 1.98
C LYS A 283 1.72 16.62 3.13
N ALA A 284 0.82 16.30 4.05
CA ALA A 284 1.11 15.38 5.15
C ALA A 284 1.48 13.95 4.68
N LEU A 285 0.91 13.51 3.56
CA LEU A 285 1.24 12.23 2.93
C LEU A 285 2.64 12.29 2.29
N GLU A 286 2.96 13.37 1.59
CA GLU A 286 4.30 13.58 1.01
C GLU A 286 5.39 13.59 2.08
N GLU A 287 5.21 14.35 3.17
CA GLU A 287 6.13 14.42 4.31
C GLU A 287 6.34 13.03 4.94
N LYS A 288 5.28 12.21 5.00
CA LYS A 288 5.39 10.84 5.50
C LYS A 288 6.16 9.93 4.54
N ILE A 289 5.92 10.02 3.23
CA ILE A 289 6.67 9.26 2.22
C ILE A 289 8.16 9.62 2.32
N GLU A 290 8.49 10.91 2.39
CA GLU A 290 9.86 11.38 2.58
C GLU A 290 10.49 10.78 3.85
N GLN A 291 9.79 10.86 4.98
CA GLN A 291 10.25 10.29 6.24
C GLN A 291 10.53 8.79 6.11
N VAL A 292 9.61 8.03 5.51
CA VAL A 292 9.74 6.58 5.37
C VAL A 292 10.87 6.21 4.42
N VAL A 293 11.00 6.89 3.27
CA VAL A 293 12.14 6.70 2.35
C VAL A 293 13.46 6.94 3.09
N ARG A 294 13.57 8.03 3.85
CA ARG A 294 14.78 8.33 4.63
C ARG A 294 15.10 7.24 5.66
N LEU A 295 14.08 6.74 6.36
CA LEU A 295 14.26 5.79 7.46
C LEU A 295 14.49 4.36 6.98
N ILE A 296 13.84 3.92 5.90
CA ILE A 296 13.93 2.52 5.44
C ILE A 296 15.34 2.14 4.96
N ARG A 297 16.16 3.14 4.61
CA ARG A 297 17.58 2.95 4.31
C ARG A 297 18.33 2.23 5.42
N SER A 298 18.11 2.59 6.69
CA SER A 298 18.81 1.97 7.84
C SER A 298 18.39 0.51 8.07
N LYS A 299 17.25 0.11 7.51
CA LYS A 299 16.75 -1.28 7.48
C LYS A 299 17.33 -2.09 6.33
N GLY A 300 18.17 -1.47 5.48
CA GLY A 300 18.79 -2.12 4.33
C GLY A 300 17.87 -2.26 3.12
N VAL A 301 16.85 -1.41 2.99
CA VAL A 301 15.91 -1.42 1.85
C VAL A 301 16.27 -0.32 0.86
N GLY A 302 16.36 -0.69 -0.42
CA GLY A 302 16.49 0.27 -1.52
C GLY A 302 15.15 0.65 -2.12
N VAL A 303 15.01 1.90 -2.57
CA VAL A 303 13.78 2.39 -3.22
C VAL A 303 14.17 3.12 -4.50
N PHE A 304 13.66 2.67 -5.64
CA PHE A 304 13.92 3.25 -6.95
C PHE A 304 12.62 3.79 -7.52
N PHE A 305 12.57 5.11 -7.69
CA PHE A 305 11.44 5.76 -8.35
C PHE A 305 11.66 5.76 -9.85
N VAL A 306 10.68 5.25 -10.59
CA VAL A 306 10.71 5.21 -12.06
C VAL A 306 9.61 6.10 -12.58
N THR A 307 9.97 7.19 -13.26
CA THR A 307 9.03 8.24 -13.67
C THR A 307 9.35 8.76 -15.07
N GLN A 308 8.41 9.46 -15.68
CA GLN A 308 8.66 10.10 -16.97
C GLN A 308 9.53 11.35 -16.82
N ASN A 309 9.22 12.21 -15.85
CA ASN A 309 10.01 13.41 -15.60
C ASN A 309 10.48 13.48 -14.14
N PRO A 310 11.72 13.94 -13.90
CA PRO A 310 12.26 14.05 -12.54
C PRO A 310 11.53 15.10 -11.69
N ILE A 311 10.88 16.09 -12.31
CA ILE A 311 10.10 17.13 -11.62
C ILE A 311 8.79 16.62 -11.02
N ASP A 312 8.37 15.40 -11.40
CA ASP A 312 7.16 14.78 -10.84
C ASP A 312 7.46 14.10 -9.48
N ILE A 313 8.70 14.21 -8.98
CA ILE A 313 9.12 13.75 -7.65
C ILE A 313 9.40 15.00 -6.78
N PRO A 314 8.83 15.11 -5.57
CA PRO A 314 9.10 16.22 -4.67
C PRO A 314 10.58 16.39 -4.35
N GLU A 315 11.05 17.63 -4.21
CA GLU A 315 12.48 17.94 -4.01
C GLU A 315 13.07 17.26 -2.77
N ASP A 316 12.31 17.20 -1.67
CA ASP A 316 12.75 16.58 -0.42
C ASP A 316 12.99 15.07 -0.58
N VAL A 317 12.15 14.39 -1.38
CA VAL A 317 12.32 12.97 -1.73
C VAL A 317 13.45 12.81 -2.74
N ALA A 318 13.50 13.66 -3.77
CA ALA A 318 14.53 13.64 -4.81
C ALA A 318 15.94 13.83 -4.24
N GLY A 319 16.07 14.60 -3.15
CA GLY A 319 17.30 14.79 -2.38
C GLY A 319 17.79 13.53 -1.67
N GLN A 320 16.94 12.53 -1.43
CA GLN A 320 17.33 11.24 -0.87
C GLN A 320 17.81 10.23 -1.92
N LEU A 321 17.68 10.54 -3.22
CA LEU A 321 17.96 9.60 -4.32
C LEU A 321 19.42 9.72 -4.76
N GLY A 322 20.24 8.77 -4.31
CA GLY A 322 21.68 8.75 -4.57
C GLY A 322 22.09 8.22 -5.94
N ASN A 323 21.35 7.26 -6.49
CA ASN A 323 21.67 6.63 -7.79
C ASN A 323 20.76 7.17 -8.89
N ARG A 324 21.31 7.55 -10.05
CA ARG A 324 20.56 8.20 -11.13
C ARG A 324 20.81 7.55 -12.49
N VAL A 325 19.72 7.26 -13.19
CA VAL A 325 19.71 6.85 -14.60
C VAL A 325 18.68 7.69 -15.35
N GLN A 326 19.16 8.64 -16.16
CA GLN A 326 18.31 9.54 -16.94
C GLN A 326 18.34 9.13 -18.41
N HIS A 327 17.25 8.55 -18.89
CA HIS A 327 17.00 8.34 -20.32
C HIS A 327 16.60 9.64 -21.01
N ALA A 328 16.46 9.60 -22.33
CA ALA A 328 16.12 10.78 -23.12
C ALA A 328 14.85 11.49 -22.62
N LEU A 329 14.87 12.82 -22.59
CA LEU A 329 13.68 13.67 -22.44
C LEU A 329 13.46 14.44 -23.75
N ARG A 330 12.21 14.83 -24.00
CA ARG A 330 11.86 15.62 -25.19
C ARG A 330 11.37 16.99 -24.76
N ALA A 331 11.96 18.05 -25.31
CA ALA A 331 11.52 19.42 -25.06
C ALA A 331 10.48 19.86 -26.10
N PHE A 332 9.20 19.84 -25.75
CA PHE A 332 8.14 20.45 -26.57
C PHE A 332 7.48 21.65 -25.88
N THR A 333 7.54 21.68 -24.55
CA THR A 333 6.89 22.69 -23.71
C THR A 333 7.88 23.38 -22.76
N PRO A 334 7.53 24.54 -22.19
CA PRO A 334 8.33 25.15 -21.12
C PRO A 334 8.47 24.25 -19.89
N ARG A 335 7.49 23.39 -19.60
CA ARG A 335 7.59 22.40 -18.52
C ARG A 335 8.68 21.38 -18.82
N ASP A 336 8.77 20.90 -20.06
CA ASP A 336 9.81 19.94 -20.47
C ASP A 336 11.21 20.55 -20.39
N GLN A 337 11.36 21.82 -20.77
CA GLN A 337 12.63 22.54 -20.64
C GLN A 337 13.07 22.65 -19.18
N LYS A 338 12.12 22.94 -18.27
CA LYS A 338 12.39 22.91 -16.83
C LYS A 338 12.77 21.51 -16.36
N ALA A 339 12.10 20.45 -16.86
CA ALA A 339 12.43 19.07 -16.52
C ALA A 339 13.85 18.67 -16.96
N ILE A 340 14.27 19.07 -18.16
CA ILE A 340 15.64 18.82 -18.65
C ILE A 340 16.66 19.55 -17.78
N LYS A 341 16.41 20.82 -17.46
CA LYS A 341 17.30 21.59 -16.59
C LYS A 341 17.39 20.96 -15.19
N ALA A 342 16.26 20.63 -14.59
CA ALA A 342 16.20 19.98 -13.28
C ALA A 342 16.94 18.64 -13.30
N ALA A 343 16.77 17.83 -14.34
CA ALA A 343 17.53 16.59 -14.52
C ALA A 343 19.04 16.87 -14.54
N ALA A 344 19.47 17.83 -15.36
CA ALA A 344 20.88 18.16 -15.56
C ALA A 344 21.56 18.66 -14.29
N ASP A 345 20.88 19.54 -13.53
CA ASP A 345 21.39 20.15 -12.31
C ASP A 345 21.59 19.12 -11.17
N THR A 346 20.98 17.93 -11.26
CA THR A 346 21.09 16.88 -10.24
C THR A 346 22.30 15.96 -10.42
N PHE A 347 23.01 16.05 -11.53
CA PHE A 347 24.16 15.22 -11.82
C PHE A 347 25.46 15.83 -11.31
N ARG A 348 26.41 14.99 -10.89
CA ARG A 348 27.79 15.44 -10.72
C ARG A 348 28.36 15.83 -12.08
N ILE A 349 28.82 17.08 -12.17
CA ILE A 349 29.28 17.72 -13.41
C ILE A 349 30.37 16.88 -14.07
N ASN A 350 30.24 16.70 -15.39
CA ASN A 350 31.28 16.20 -16.27
C ASN A 350 31.76 17.36 -17.17
N PRO A 351 33.01 17.83 -17.05
CA PRO A 351 33.53 18.93 -17.87
C PRO A 351 33.51 18.67 -19.38
N GLU A 352 33.44 17.40 -19.79
CA GLU A 352 33.49 16.97 -21.20
C GLU A 352 32.08 16.75 -21.79
N LEU A 353 31.02 16.94 -21.00
CA LEU A 353 29.65 16.64 -21.40
C LEU A 353 28.70 17.76 -20.97
N ASP A 354 28.04 18.41 -21.94
CA ASP A 354 26.84 19.20 -21.65
C ASP A 354 25.68 18.25 -21.35
N VAL A 355 25.35 18.13 -20.06
CA VAL A 355 24.33 17.22 -19.55
C VAL A 355 22.94 17.56 -20.11
N ALA A 356 22.60 18.85 -20.19
CA ALA A 356 21.28 19.28 -20.66
C ALA A 356 21.11 19.00 -22.16
N GLU A 357 22.14 19.29 -22.95
CA GLU A 357 22.15 18.96 -24.38
C GLU A 357 22.12 17.43 -24.58
N ALA A 358 22.95 16.69 -23.85
CA ALA A 358 23.06 15.24 -23.97
C ALA A 358 21.72 14.54 -23.71
N ILE A 359 20.95 14.98 -22.70
CA ILE A 359 19.61 14.43 -22.39
C ILE A 359 18.69 14.44 -23.62
N THR A 360 18.76 15.48 -24.46
CA THR A 360 17.91 15.60 -25.66
C THR A 360 18.41 14.76 -26.84
N GLN A 361 19.70 14.40 -26.83
CA GLN A 361 20.38 13.67 -27.90
C GLN A 361 20.53 12.16 -27.65
N LEU A 362 20.14 11.70 -26.46
CA LEU A 362 20.15 10.29 -26.09
C LEU A 362 19.26 9.48 -27.04
N LYS A 363 19.78 8.34 -27.51
CA LYS A 363 19.01 7.38 -28.29
C LYS A 363 18.32 6.36 -27.38
N THR A 364 17.36 5.60 -27.93
CA THR A 364 16.73 4.51 -27.18
C THR A 364 17.76 3.48 -26.70
N GLY A 365 17.80 3.23 -25.40
CA GLY A 365 18.77 2.35 -24.76
C GLY A 365 20.07 3.04 -24.32
N GLU A 366 20.22 4.34 -24.54
CA GLU A 366 21.25 5.16 -23.92
C GLU A 366 20.65 5.96 -22.75
N ALA A 367 21.46 6.17 -21.71
CA ALA A 367 21.10 7.01 -20.59
C ALA A 367 22.31 7.76 -20.04
N LEU A 368 22.07 8.86 -19.33
CA LEU A 368 23.06 9.45 -18.43
C LEU A 368 23.03 8.69 -17.11
N VAL A 369 24.19 8.21 -16.67
CA VAL A 369 24.32 7.39 -15.46
C VAL A 369 25.26 8.10 -14.49
N SER A 370 24.83 8.18 -13.23
CA SER A 370 25.65 8.60 -12.09
C SER A 370 25.19 7.80 -10.88
N THR A 371 26.05 6.93 -10.38
CA THR A 371 25.79 6.05 -9.24
C THR A 371 26.71 6.41 -8.09
N LEU A 372 26.42 5.92 -6.89
CA LEU A 372 27.28 6.19 -5.74
C LEU A 372 28.53 5.33 -5.78
N MET A 373 29.68 5.97 -5.54
CA MET A 373 30.97 5.32 -5.36
C MET A 373 31.10 4.74 -3.93
N GLU A 374 32.20 4.04 -3.68
CA GLU A 374 32.49 3.45 -2.37
C GLU A 374 32.52 4.49 -1.23
N ASP A 375 33.01 5.70 -1.50
CA ASP A 375 33.02 6.81 -0.53
C ASP A 375 31.64 7.45 -0.30
N GLY A 376 30.63 7.01 -1.05
CA GLY A 376 29.26 7.52 -1.00
C GLY A 376 29.03 8.80 -1.80
N ALA A 377 30.05 9.33 -2.50
CA ALA A 377 29.88 10.44 -3.42
C ALA A 377 29.33 9.94 -4.77
N PRO A 378 28.51 10.74 -5.48
CA PRO A 378 28.08 10.41 -6.82
C PRO A 378 29.26 10.34 -7.79
N SER A 379 29.24 9.38 -8.71
CA SER A 379 30.18 9.29 -9.82
C SER A 379 29.95 10.42 -10.82
N ILE A 380 31.00 10.79 -11.57
CA ILE A 380 30.88 11.77 -12.66
C ILE A 380 29.89 11.22 -13.69
N VAL A 381 28.95 12.05 -14.15
CA VAL A 381 27.91 11.58 -15.07
C VAL A 381 28.49 11.14 -16.41
N GLN A 382 28.05 9.98 -16.89
CA GLN A 382 28.49 9.41 -18.15
C GLN A 382 27.32 9.10 -19.08
N ARG A 383 27.47 9.39 -20.38
CA ARG A 383 26.58 8.87 -21.43
C ARG A 383 26.87 7.40 -21.63
N THR A 384 25.89 6.56 -21.34
CA THR A 384 26.06 5.11 -21.17
C THR A 384 25.06 4.34 -22.04
N LEU A 385 25.56 3.36 -22.79
CA LEU A 385 24.75 2.36 -23.46
C LEU A 385 24.33 1.30 -22.44
N ILE A 386 23.03 1.22 -22.15
CA ILE A 386 22.48 0.38 -21.08
C ILE A 386 22.41 -1.09 -21.49
N LYS A 387 22.83 -1.98 -20.59
CA LYS A 387 22.79 -3.42 -20.84
C LYS A 387 21.39 -3.93 -21.22
N PRO A 388 21.29 -4.88 -22.17
CA PRO A 388 20.02 -5.54 -22.46
C PRO A 388 19.64 -6.53 -21.35
N PRO A 389 18.34 -6.73 -21.09
CA PRO A 389 17.87 -7.75 -20.15
C PRO A 389 18.02 -9.15 -20.75
N ARG A 390 18.05 -10.16 -19.89
CA ARG A 390 18.04 -11.58 -20.26
C ARG A 390 16.61 -12.16 -20.30
N SER A 391 15.72 -11.55 -19.53
CA SER A 391 14.31 -11.95 -19.45
C SER A 391 13.45 -11.36 -20.57
N ARG A 392 12.23 -11.87 -20.72
CA ARG A 392 11.30 -11.45 -21.78
C ARG A 392 10.83 -10.00 -21.58
N LEU A 393 10.90 -9.20 -22.64
CA LEU A 393 10.27 -7.88 -22.69
C LEU A 393 8.78 -8.01 -23.03
N GLY A 394 7.92 -7.42 -22.21
CA GLY A 394 6.47 -7.43 -22.38
C GLY A 394 5.77 -8.54 -21.57
N PRO A 395 4.43 -8.53 -21.51
CA PRO A 395 3.68 -9.34 -20.57
C PRO A 395 3.74 -10.85 -20.85
N VAL A 396 3.55 -11.64 -19.80
CA VAL A 396 3.14 -13.04 -19.93
C VAL A 396 1.67 -13.15 -20.29
N ASN A 397 1.30 -14.21 -20.99
CA ASN A 397 -0.10 -14.51 -21.24
C ASN A 397 -0.78 -15.15 -20.01
N ALA A 398 -2.10 -15.26 -20.03
CA ALA A 398 -2.88 -15.79 -18.90
C ALA A 398 -2.52 -17.23 -18.50
N LYS A 399 -2.13 -18.08 -19.47
CA LYS A 399 -1.72 -19.47 -19.19
C LYS A 399 -0.36 -19.50 -18.50
N GLU A 400 0.61 -18.75 -19.02
CA GLU A 400 1.93 -18.59 -18.41
C GLU A 400 1.81 -18.06 -16.98
N ARG A 401 1.00 -17.02 -16.77
CA ARG A 401 0.74 -16.45 -15.44
C ARG A 401 0.16 -17.49 -14.48
N ALA A 402 -0.82 -18.28 -14.93
CA ALA A 402 -1.42 -19.34 -14.11
C ALA A 402 -0.40 -20.42 -13.71
N ILE A 403 0.52 -20.78 -14.63
CA ILE A 403 1.60 -21.73 -14.36
C ILE A 403 2.53 -21.18 -13.27
N ILE A 404 3.01 -19.93 -13.42
CA ILE A 404 3.89 -19.30 -12.42
C ILE A 404 3.20 -19.21 -11.06
N ARG A 405 1.92 -18.84 -11.02
CA ARG A 405 1.13 -18.80 -9.78
C ARG A 405 1.01 -20.18 -9.12
N SER A 406 0.85 -21.25 -9.90
CA SER A 406 0.71 -22.62 -9.36
C SER A 406 1.98 -23.20 -8.74
N VAL A 407 3.16 -22.65 -9.08
CA VAL A 407 4.45 -23.05 -8.50
C VAL A 407 4.99 -22.01 -7.50
N SER A 408 4.14 -21.06 -7.12
CA SER A 408 4.48 -19.98 -6.20
C SER A 408 4.72 -20.53 -4.78
N PRO A 409 5.72 -20.02 -4.04
CA PRO A 409 5.98 -20.43 -2.66
C PRO A 409 4.87 -20.04 -1.67
N VAL A 410 3.94 -19.18 -2.09
CA VAL A 410 2.82 -18.68 -1.27
C VAL A 410 1.44 -19.13 -1.80
N GLU A 411 1.44 -20.12 -2.70
CA GLU A 411 0.20 -20.72 -3.19
C GLU A 411 -0.66 -21.23 -2.02
N GLY A 412 -1.96 -20.93 -2.09
CA GLY A 412 -2.93 -21.31 -1.07
C GLY A 412 -2.92 -20.45 0.20
N LYS A 413 -1.81 -19.77 0.53
CA LYS A 413 -1.69 -18.97 1.76
C LYS A 413 -2.64 -17.76 1.76
N TYR A 414 -2.58 -16.95 0.71
CA TYR A 414 -3.37 -15.71 0.60
C TYR A 414 -4.65 -15.88 -0.22
N ASP A 415 -4.75 -16.94 -1.02
CA ASP A 415 -5.79 -17.12 -2.02
C ASP A 415 -7.21 -17.26 -1.41
N THR A 416 -7.31 -17.63 -0.13
CA THR A 416 -8.59 -17.77 0.58
C THR A 416 -8.70 -16.74 1.69
N THR A 417 -9.82 -16.01 1.73
CA THR A 417 -10.12 -15.09 2.84
C THR A 417 -10.41 -15.85 4.12
N VAL A 418 -9.93 -15.32 5.25
CA VAL A 418 -10.26 -15.84 6.58
C VAL A 418 -11.21 -14.86 7.25
N ASP A 419 -12.33 -15.38 7.72
CA ASP A 419 -13.37 -14.63 8.43
C ASP A 419 -13.42 -15.13 9.88
N ARG A 420 -13.00 -14.28 10.83
CA ARG A 420 -12.95 -14.58 12.27
C ARG A 420 -14.00 -13.70 12.96
N GLU A 421 -14.50 -14.14 14.13
CA GLU A 421 -15.35 -13.30 14.97
C GLU A 421 -14.62 -11.98 15.30
N SER A 422 -15.12 -10.86 14.78
CA SER A 422 -14.53 -9.53 14.83
C SER A 422 -15.47 -8.51 15.49
N ALA A 423 -15.16 -7.22 15.37
CA ALA A 423 -15.91 -6.17 16.05
C ALA A 423 -17.38 -6.14 15.62
N GLU A 424 -17.67 -6.37 14.34
CA GLU A 424 -19.04 -6.39 13.83
C GLU A 424 -19.89 -7.44 14.53
N GLU A 425 -19.48 -8.72 14.56
CA GLU A 425 -20.29 -9.78 15.15
C GLU A 425 -20.47 -9.57 16.65
N VAL A 426 -19.41 -9.18 17.36
CA VAL A 426 -19.46 -8.97 18.81
C VAL A 426 -20.37 -7.79 19.17
N LEU A 427 -20.33 -6.69 18.41
CA LEU A 427 -21.21 -5.54 18.62
C LEU A 427 -22.66 -5.86 18.27
N ALA A 428 -22.91 -6.57 17.17
CA ALA A 428 -24.24 -7.03 16.77
C ALA A 428 -24.85 -7.94 17.84
N GLN A 429 -24.08 -8.91 18.36
CA GLN A 429 -24.52 -9.79 19.44
C GLN A 429 -24.84 -9.00 20.72
N LYS A 430 -23.98 -8.05 21.12
CA LYS A 430 -24.24 -7.17 22.28
C LYS A 430 -25.52 -6.35 22.12
N ALA A 431 -25.80 -5.86 20.91
CA ALA A 431 -27.03 -5.12 20.62
C ALA A 431 -28.27 -6.03 20.72
N ALA A 432 -28.21 -7.24 20.15
CA ALA A 432 -29.28 -8.23 20.26
C ALA A 432 -29.56 -8.63 21.72
N ASP A 433 -28.51 -8.89 22.50
CA ASP A 433 -28.60 -9.21 23.94
C ASP A 433 -29.23 -8.06 24.72
N ALA A 434 -28.90 -6.80 24.40
CA ALA A 434 -29.46 -5.62 25.04
C ALA A 434 -30.97 -5.47 24.74
N VAL A 435 -31.39 -5.72 23.50
CA VAL A 435 -32.81 -5.70 23.10
C VAL A 435 -33.59 -6.82 23.80
N ALA A 436 -33.05 -8.04 23.81
CA ALA A 436 -33.66 -9.17 24.52
C ALA A 436 -33.79 -8.91 26.02
N THR A 437 -32.75 -8.36 26.64
CA THR A 437 -32.76 -7.97 28.06
C THR A 437 -33.78 -6.87 28.31
N ALA A 438 -33.90 -5.87 27.44
CA ALA A 438 -34.88 -4.79 27.59
C ALA A 438 -36.33 -5.30 27.48
N ALA A 439 -36.59 -6.24 26.57
CA ALA A 439 -37.88 -6.92 26.46
C ALA A 439 -38.20 -7.76 27.72
N GLU A 440 -37.22 -8.52 28.23
CA GLU A 440 -37.40 -9.32 29.44
C GLU A 440 -37.59 -8.44 30.69
N VAL A 441 -36.89 -7.30 30.79
CA VAL A 441 -37.10 -6.32 31.87
C VAL A 441 -38.50 -5.69 31.79
N ALA A 442 -39.02 -5.46 30.59
CA ALA A 442 -40.38 -4.96 30.40
C ALA A 442 -41.45 -6.00 30.79
N GLU A 443 -41.17 -7.29 30.63
CA GLU A 443 -42.10 -8.38 30.95
C GLU A 443 -42.04 -8.84 32.42
N LYS A 444 -40.85 -8.98 33.00
CA LYS A 444 -40.61 -9.60 34.32
C LYS A 444 -40.18 -8.63 35.41
N GLY A 445 -39.93 -7.36 35.05
CA GLY A 445 -39.48 -6.34 35.99
C GLY A 445 -37.98 -6.41 36.32
N ARG A 446 -37.43 -5.24 36.66
CA ARG A 446 -35.98 -4.99 36.78
C ARG A 446 -35.29 -5.78 37.90
N GLU A 447 -36.02 -6.17 38.94
CA GLU A 447 -35.49 -6.90 40.10
C GLU A 447 -35.25 -8.40 39.87
N GLU A 448 -36.03 -9.04 38.97
CA GLU A 448 -35.83 -10.45 38.63
C GLU A 448 -34.69 -10.63 37.61
N VAL A 449 -34.63 -9.76 36.60
CA VAL A 449 -33.60 -9.82 35.55
C VAL A 449 -32.21 -9.48 36.10
N GLY A 450 -32.12 -8.55 37.06
CA GLY A 450 -30.85 -8.18 37.70
C GLY A 450 -30.23 -9.25 38.61
N LYS A 451 -30.98 -10.30 38.98
CA LYS A 451 -30.50 -11.41 39.83
C LYS A 451 -29.85 -12.55 39.05
N ARG A 452 -29.92 -12.55 37.71
CA ARG A 452 -29.29 -13.59 36.87
C ARG A 452 -27.89 -13.17 36.41
N GLU A 453 -26.95 -14.12 36.44
CA GLU A 453 -25.65 -13.94 35.79
C GLU A 453 -25.82 -13.77 34.28
N ARG A 454 -25.14 -12.76 33.70
CA ARG A 454 -25.12 -12.51 32.26
C ARG A 454 -24.60 -13.76 31.54
N LYS A 455 -25.45 -14.41 30.76
CA LYS A 455 -25.03 -15.36 29.73
C LYS A 455 -24.54 -14.57 28.53
N SER A 456 -23.27 -14.22 28.49
CA SER A 456 -22.62 -13.90 27.22
C SER A 456 -22.10 -15.22 26.65
N THR A 457 -22.53 -15.55 25.43
CA THR A 457 -22.09 -16.74 24.67
C THR A 457 -20.83 -16.49 23.84
N SER A 458 -20.30 -15.26 23.83
CA SER A 458 -19.03 -14.94 23.16
C SER A 458 -17.87 -15.49 23.98
N LEU A 459 -16.92 -16.16 23.31
CA LEU A 459 -15.67 -16.63 23.93
C LEU A 459 -14.91 -15.48 24.63
N TRP A 460 -15.03 -14.26 24.12
CA TRP A 460 -14.45 -13.05 24.69
C TRP A 460 -15.05 -12.63 26.04
N GLY A 461 -16.22 -13.16 26.42
CA GLY A 461 -16.83 -12.96 27.73
C GLY A 461 -16.21 -13.80 28.86
N MET A 462 -15.46 -14.87 28.53
CA MET A 462 -14.88 -15.78 29.52
C MET A 462 -13.42 -15.46 29.92
N ASP A 463 -12.63 -14.82 29.05
CA ASP A 463 -11.18 -14.62 29.26
C ASP A 463 -10.76 -13.31 29.93
N ILE A 464 -11.70 -12.47 30.37
CA ILE A 464 -11.38 -11.40 31.33
C ILE A 464 -11.20 -12.03 32.71
N GLY A 465 -9.99 -12.54 32.94
CA GLY A 465 -9.53 -13.17 34.17
C GLY A 465 -9.81 -12.34 35.42
N LYS A 466 -9.83 -13.05 36.56
CA LYS A 466 -10.19 -12.62 37.93
C LYS A 466 -9.53 -11.31 38.46
N ALA A 467 -8.66 -10.63 37.72
CA ALA A 467 -8.03 -9.37 38.09
C ALA A 467 -8.77 -8.11 37.60
N GLY A 468 -9.69 -8.20 36.62
CA GLY A 468 -10.46 -7.04 36.12
C GLY A 468 -11.73 -6.70 36.92
N LYS A 469 -12.15 -7.57 37.84
CA LYS A 469 -13.43 -7.44 38.56
C LYS A 469 -13.48 -6.29 39.58
N SER A 470 -12.34 -5.75 40.01
CA SER A 470 -12.29 -4.70 41.03
C SER A 470 -12.37 -3.26 40.46
N ALA A 471 -11.97 -3.04 39.21
CA ALA A 471 -12.00 -1.70 38.58
C ALA A 471 -13.38 -1.35 37.96
N ILE A 472 -14.17 -2.36 37.57
CA ILE A 472 -15.48 -2.16 36.93
C ILE A 472 -16.61 -1.86 37.95
N LYS A 473 -16.38 -2.07 39.25
CA LYS A 473 -17.40 -1.86 40.28
C LYS A 473 -17.70 -0.38 40.56
N ALA A 474 -16.87 0.55 40.10
CA ALA A 474 -17.04 1.99 40.33
C ALA A 474 -17.75 2.75 39.19
N ALA A 475 -18.01 2.11 38.03
CA ALA A 475 -18.69 2.74 36.89
C ALA A 475 -20.10 2.18 36.61
N ALA A 476 -20.63 1.33 37.49
CA ALA A 476 -21.97 0.74 37.35
C ALA A 476 -23.11 1.63 37.91
N GLY A 477 -22.82 2.89 38.27
CA GLY A 477 -23.77 3.80 38.92
C GLY A 477 -24.60 4.69 37.99
N SER A 478 -24.27 4.81 36.70
CA SER A 478 -24.93 5.82 35.85
C SER A 478 -24.98 5.43 34.36
N ALA A 479 -25.74 4.39 34.02
CA ALA A 479 -26.07 4.07 32.62
C ALA A 479 -27.42 3.37 32.44
N VAL A 480 -28.44 3.65 33.27
CA VAL A 480 -29.79 3.07 33.10
C VAL A 480 -30.92 4.12 33.16
N SER A 481 -30.63 5.41 33.01
CA SER A 481 -31.68 6.45 33.10
C SER A 481 -32.10 7.11 31.77
N ILE A 482 -31.63 6.65 30.60
CA ILE A 482 -31.97 7.33 29.32
C ILE A 482 -32.72 6.43 28.31
N GLY A 483 -32.93 5.14 28.61
CA GLY A 483 -33.60 4.21 27.69
C GLY A 483 -35.05 3.83 28.02
N VAL A 484 -35.72 4.47 28.99
CA VAL A 484 -37.06 4.05 29.47
C VAL A 484 -38.17 5.06 29.13
N ALA A 485 -37.84 6.26 28.64
CA ALA A 485 -38.83 7.29 28.32
C ALA A 485 -39.45 7.15 26.91
N ALA A 486 -38.80 6.45 25.98
CA ALA A 486 -39.30 6.28 24.60
C ALA A 486 -40.20 5.04 24.42
N ALA A 487 -40.18 4.09 25.36
CA ALA A 487 -40.96 2.84 25.28
C ALA A 487 -42.26 2.86 26.12
N LEU A 488 -42.44 3.84 27.00
CA LEU A 488 -43.63 3.95 27.85
C LEU A 488 -44.49 5.11 27.37
N GLY A 489 -45.35 4.82 26.38
CA GLY A 489 -46.46 5.68 25.96
C GLY A 489 -47.47 5.93 27.08
N LYS A 490 -47.09 6.73 28.09
CA LYS A 490 -48.02 7.29 29.07
C LYS A 490 -48.65 8.54 28.50
N LYS A 491 -49.89 8.34 28.03
CA LYS A 491 -50.91 9.36 27.75
C LYS A 491 -50.95 10.40 28.87
N SER A 492 -50.79 11.66 28.50
CA SER A 492 -51.34 12.79 29.25
C SER A 492 -52.30 13.55 28.33
N SER A 493 -53.44 13.91 28.90
CA SER A 493 -54.69 14.30 28.26
C SER A 493 -54.65 15.67 27.57
N ALA A 494 -54.74 15.68 26.24
CA ALA A 494 -55.42 16.71 25.46
C ALA A 494 -55.63 16.17 24.03
N ASP A 495 -56.85 15.79 23.72
CA ASP A 495 -57.32 15.54 22.35
C ASP A 495 -58.56 16.43 22.18
N PRO A 496 -58.66 17.20 21.08
CA PRO A 496 -59.35 16.64 19.93
C PRO A 496 -58.77 17.05 18.57
N LEU A 497 -58.36 16.05 17.79
CA LEU A 497 -58.80 15.80 16.40
C LEU A 497 -58.92 17.01 15.45
N ARG A 498 -57.92 17.17 14.57
CA ARG A 498 -58.09 16.98 13.11
C ARG A 498 -56.84 17.42 12.34
N THR A 499 -56.56 16.67 11.28
CA THR A 499 -55.68 17.00 10.13
C THR A 499 -54.24 16.50 10.26
N GLY A 500 -53.94 15.37 9.62
CA GLY A 500 -52.55 14.96 9.35
C GLY A 500 -52.28 13.48 9.07
N LEU A 501 -53.22 12.56 9.32
CA LEU A 501 -53.03 11.13 9.08
C LEU A 501 -53.96 10.62 7.97
N ASN A 502 -53.60 10.92 6.72
CA ASN A 502 -54.26 10.36 5.55
C ASN A 502 -53.32 10.08 4.35
N ALA A 503 -52.01 9.92 4.60
CA ALA A 503 -51.02 9.73 3.53
C ALA A 503 -50.31 8.36 3.49
N PHE A 504 -50.50 7.45 4.46
CA PHE A 504 -49.72 6.19 4.47
C PHE A 504 -50.53 4.89 4.32
N VAL A 505 -51.86 4.93 4.41
CA VAL A 505 -52.71 3.71 4.29
C VAL A 505 -53.23 3.47 2.85
N ARG A 506 -52.89 4.32 1.88
CA ARG A 506 -53.39 4.17 0.50
C ARG A 506 -52.49 3.37 -0.45
N ASN A 507 -51.26 3.01 -0.07
CA ASN A 507 -50.33 2.30 -0.98
C ASN A 507 -50.25 0.78 -0.80
N ILE A 508 -51.07 0.17 0.06
CA ILE A 508 -51.12 -1.30 0.22
C ILE A 508 -52.41 -1.91 -0.40
N VAL A 509 -53.38 -1.10 -0.85
CA VAL A 509 -54.64 -1.59 -1.46
C VAL A 509 -54.78 -1.21 -2.95
N GLY A 510 -53.79 -0.56 -3.56
CA GLY A 510 -53.82 -0.17 -4.98
C GLY A 510 -53.46 -1.28 -6.00
N GLY A 511 -53.25 -2.52 -5.56
CA GLY A 511 -52.80 -3.63 -6.43
C GLY A 511 -53.90 -4.51 -7.02
N LEU A 512 -55.18 -4.15 -6.88
CA LEU A 512 -56.31 -4.95 -7.37
C LEU A 512 -57.42 -4.03 -7.90
N MET A 513 -57.19 -3.44 -9.08
CA MET A 513 -58.18 -3.25 -10.17
C MET A 513 -57.59 -2.32 -11.23
N ARG A 514 -57.35 -2.92 -12.42
CA ARG A 514 -56.90 -2.37 -13.71
C ARG A 514 -55.42 -2.05 -13.88
#